data_AF-A0A9X1VTF0-F1
#
_entry.id   AF-A0A9X1VTF0-F1
#
_cell.length_a   1.000
_cell.length_b   1.000
_cell.length_c   1.000
_cell.angle_alpha   90.00
_cell.angle_beta   90.00
_cell.angle_gamma   90.00
#
_symmetry.space_group_name_H-M   'P 1'
#
loop_
_entity.id
_entity.type
_entity.pdbx_description
1 polymer ?
#
loop_
_entity_poly.entity_id
_entity_poly.type
_entity_poly.pdbx_seq_one_letter_code
_entity_poly.pdbx_strand_id
1 'polypeptide(L)'
;MNRAGTCTAAAGVALVAAALWWAMRAADPAALTAGAGLGGAPAAAGLATGGAHRPVDAAMAPRPGRSAADDPLLSPTLRQVFEEMLLEAGEAGDPATLKQRLTALVPGRFPPGLVTRATALIERYVDYRVALGGLAPPADPQDPRALRTLLEARQRVRERHFSPEEYDALFAQEAPLDRYTLARLEIERNAGLTPAQKQAALREAEGELGEAERAARSAAVAHVAVAAQTAAFEAQGTSDSERYAQRRAQYGDDAARQLARLDQEEHDWQARLASYAGAQAAQGSSPEQLQQLRQQLFTPQEQLRVDAALAARRLASPGGSPAR
;
A
#
# COMPACT_ATOMS: atom_id res chain seq x y z
N MET A 1 -47.60 11.65 -20.70
CA MET A 1 -46.95 11.14 -19.48
C MET A 1 -46.18 9.89 -19.85
N ASN A 2 -44.84 9.94 -19.84
CA ASN A 2 -43.96 8.77 -19.78
C ASN A 2 -42.59 9.26 -19.33
N ARG A 3 -42.20 8.89 -18.10
CA ARG A 3 -40.88 9.17 -17.53
C ARG A 3 -39.93 8.08 -18.00
N ALA A 4 -38.92 8.45 -18.79
CA ALA A 4 -37.76 7.62 -19.04
C ALA A 4 -36.84 7.69 -17.81
N GLY A 5 -36.65 6.56 -17.13
CA GLY A 5 -35.66 6.42 -16.07
C GLY A 5 -34.31 6.03 -16.68
N THR A 6 -33.31 6.89 -16.52
CA THR A 6 -31.92 6.61 -16.90
C THR A 6 -31.26 5.76 -15.82
N CYS A 7 -30.96 4.49 -16.14
CA CYS A 7 -30.04 3.66 -15.36
C CYS A 7 -28.61 3.93 -15.83
N THR A 8 -27.86 4.74 -15.07
CA THR A 8 -26.41 4.88 -15.22
C THR A 8 -25.74 3.68 -14.56
N ALA A 9 -25.23 2.75 -15.37
CA ALA A 9 -24.37 1.66 -14.91
C ALA A 9 -22.94 2.20 -14.71
N ALA A 10 -22.55 2.38 -13.44
CA ALA A 10 -21.18 2.71 -13.06
C ALA A 10 -20.35 1.42 -13.04
N ALA A 11 -19.77 1.05 -14.18
CA ALA A 11 -18.84 -0.07 -14.30
C ALA A 11 -17.40 0.46 -14.33
N GLY A 12 -16.83 0.79 -13.17
CA GLY A 12 -15.47 1.32 -13.13
C GLY A 12 -14.94 1.67 -11.75
N VAL A 13 -14.97 0.74 -10.78
CA VAL A 13 -14.34 1.00 -9.45
C VAL A 13 -13.59 -0.20 -8.85
N ALA A 14 -13.75 -1.43 -9.32
CA ALA A 14 -13.26 -2.58 -8.55
C ALA A 14 -11.72 -2.78 -8.52
N LEU A 15 -10.94 -2.18 -9.43
CA LEU A 15 -9.47 -2.20 -9.35
C LEU A 15 -8.89 -0.99 -8.59
N VAL A 16 -9.68 0.07 -8.41
CA VAL A 16 -9.27 1.23 -7.61
C VAL A 16 -9.50 0.95 -6.12
N ALA A 17 -10.43 0.06 -5.74
CA ALA A 17 -10.72 -0.22 -4.34
C ALA A 17 -9.53 -0.84 -3.56
N ALA A 18 -8.71 -1.70 -4.16
CA ALA A 18 -7.53 -2.24 -3.48
C ALA A 18 -6.39 -1.20 -3.37
N ALA A 19 -6.20 -0.38 -4.40
CA ALA A 19 -5.24 0.73 -4.38
C ALA A 19 -5.69 1.88 -3.46
N LEU A 20 -6.99 2.15 -3.37
CA LEU A 20 -7.61 3.10 -2.44
C LEU A 20 -7.62 2.56 -1.01
N TRP A 21 -7.81 1.25 -0.81
CA TRP A 21 -7.70 0.60 0.50
C TRP A 21 -6.24 0.61 0.98
N TRP A 22 -5.28 0.44 0.07
CA TRP A 22 -3.85 0.59 0.35
C TRP A 22 -3.47 2.06 0.65
N ALA A 23 -3.97 3.03 -0.12
CA ALA A 23 -3.77 4.46 0.10
C ALA A 23 -4.45 4.98 1.39
N MET A 24 -5.62 4.43 1.76
CA MET A 24 -6.33 4.79 2.99
C MET A 24 -5.73 4.16 4.26
N ARG A 25 -4.90 3.10 4.14
CA ARG A 25 -4.23 2.46 5.28
C ARG A 25 -2.76 2.84 5.48
N ALA A 26 -2.15 3.57 4.55
CA ALA A 26 -0.91 4.30 4.82
C ALA A 26 -1.15 5.50 5.77
N ALA A 27 -2.40 5.92 5.90
CA ALA A 27 -2.84 6.90 6.86
C ALA A 27 -3.39 6.21 8.13
N ASP A 28 -2.50 5.82 9.05
CA ASP A 28 -2.93 5.67 10.44
C ASP A 28 -3.41 7.05 10.93
N PRO A 29 -4.68 7.25 11.32
CA PRO A 29 -5.10 8.53 11.89
C PRO A 29 -4.41 8.83 13.24
N ALA A 30 -3.82 7.81 13.87
CA ALA A 30 -2.94 7.96 15.03
C ALA A 30 -1.49 8.36 14.64
N ALA A 31 -1.08 8.17 13.38
CA ALA A 31 0.20 8.65 12.86
C ALA A 31 0.09 10.04 12.21
N LEU A 32 -1.10 10.42 11.73
CA LEU A 32 -1.37 11.75 11.15
C LEU A 32 -1.41 12.88 12.19
N THR A 33 -1.53 12.58 13.48
CA THR A 33 -1.34 13.55 14.56
C THR A 33 0.13 13.72 14.98
N ALA A 34 1.04 12.85 14.51
CA ALA A 34 2.48 12.91 14.81
C ALA A 34 3.36 13.31 13.60
N GLY A 35 2.78 13.53 12.41
CA GLY A 35 3.53 13.75 11.17
C GLY A 35 3.29 15.08 10.46
N ALA A 36 2.75 16.10 11.14
CA ALA A 36 2.55 17.42 10.54
C ALA A 36 3.83 18.28 10.63
N GLY A 37 4.76 18.12 9.68
CA GLY A 37 5.73 19.17 9.39
C GLY A 37 7.09 18.75 8.87
N LEU A 38 7.18 18.17 7.66
CA LEU A 38 8.40 18.21 6.85
C LEU A 38 8.06 18.38 5.37
N GLY A 39 8.00 19.65 4.93
CA GLY A 39 8.18 20.03 3.54
C GLY A 39 9.67 20.23 3.27
N GLY A 40 10.18 19.61 2.21
CA GLY A 40 11.56 19.74 1.77
C GLY A 40 11.84 18.80 0.59
N ALA A 41 11.51 19.26 -0.62
CA ALA A 41 11.93 18.61 -1.85
C ALA A 41 13.46 18.71 -2.03
N PRO A 42 14.14 17.68 -2.56
CA PRO A 42 15.40 17.88 -3.24
C PRO A 42 15.19 18.01 -4.75
N ALA A 43 16.02 18.87 -5.32
CA ALA A 43 16.02 19.29 -6.71
C ALA A 43 16.35 18.15 -7.68
N ALA A 44 15.60 18.11 -8.77
CA ALA A 44 15.93 17.35 -9.97
C ALA A 44 16.83 18.20 -10.88
N ALA A 45 18.05 17.73 -11.10
CA ALA A 45 18.91 18.05 -12.23
C ALA A 45 19.77 16.79 -12.43
N GLY A 46 19.83 16.11 -13.56
CA GLY A 46 19.44 16.36 -14.93
C GLY A 46 20.47 15.60 -15.78
N LEU A 47 20.03 14.85 -16.79
CA LEU A 47 20.76 14.38 -17.99
C LEU A 47 19.79 13.42 -18.72
N ALA A 48 19.05 13.92 -19.72
CA ALA A 48 19.44 13.90 -21.13
C ALA A 48 19.01 12.61 -21.86
N THR A 49 17.87 12.74 -22.56
CA THR A 49 17.60 12.32 -23.95
C THR A 49 18.09 10.96 -24.46
N GLY A 50 17.10 10.15 -24.89
CA GLY A 50 17.13 9.45 -26.17
C GLY A 50 17.77 8.05 -26.17
N GLY A 51 16.94 7.02 -26.33
CA GLY A 51 17.44 5.65 -26.55
C GLY A 51 16.36 4.59 -26.60
N ALA A 52 15.83 4.36 -27.80
CA ALA A 52 15.26 3.13 -28.35
C ALA A 52 14.82 2.00 -27.39
N HIS A 53 13.54 1.63 -27.49
CA HIS A 53 13.08 0.27 -27.23
C HIS A 53 13.97 -0.74 -27.98
N ARG A 54 14.69 -1.58 -27.23
CA ARG A 54 15.28 -2.82 -27.72
C ARG A 54 14.41 -3.99 -27.24
N PRO A 55 13.98 -4.90 -28.13
CA PRO A 55 13.44 -6.18 -27.70
C PRO A 55 14.61 -7.05 -27.23
N VAL A 56 14.40 -7.79 -26.14
CA VAL A 56 15.35 -8.83 -25.72
C VAL A 56 14.83 -10.14 -26.30
N ASP A 57 15.37 -10.51 -27.46
CA ASP A 57 15.35 -11.90 -27.92
C ASP A 57 16.66 -12.57 -27.46
N ALA A 58 16.56 -13.66 -26.71
CA ALA A 58 17.31 -14.90 -26.97
C ALA A 58 17.04 -16.00 -25.92
N ALA A 59 16.53 -17.12 -26.44
CA ALA A 59 16.95 -18.50 -26.18
C ALA A 59 16.59 -19.19 -24.85
N MET A 60 15.55 -20.03 -24.93
CA MET A 60 15.61 -21.39 -24.37
C MET A 60 14.77 -22.31 -25.27
N ALA A 61 15.40 -23.29 -25.92
CA ALA A 61 14.67 -24.42 -26.47
C ALA A 61 14.63 -25.53 -25.40
N PRO A 62 13.46 -26.13 -25.17
CA PRO A 62 13.40 -27.59 -25.18
C PRO A 62 12.27 -28.12 -26.08
N ARG A 63 12.56 -29.22 -26.78
CA ARG A 63 11.55 -30.17 -27.31
C ARG A 63 11.29 -31.25 -26.24
N PRO A 64 10.35 -32.18 -26.49
CA PRO A 64 8.93 -32.09 -26.22
C PRO A 64 8.56 -32.81 -24.91
N GLY A 65 7.60 -32.24 -24.18
CA GLY A 65 6.99 -32.88 -23.02
C GLY A 65 5.89 -31.98 -22.47
N ARG A 66 4.76 -31.91 -23.19
CA ARG A 66 3.60 -31.06 -22.83
C ARG A 66 3.11 -31.42 -21.43
N SER A 67 3.54 -30.62 -20.46
CA SER A 67 2.87 -30.45 -19.18
C SER A 67 2.00 -29.20 -19.28
N ALA A 68 1.06 -29.00 -18.35
CA ALA A 68 0.24 -27.78 -18.23
C ALA A 68 1.07 -26.47 -18.24
N ALA A 69 2.39 -26.56 -18.01
CA ALA A 69 3.37 -25.49 -18.15
C ALA A 69 3.53 -24.92 -19.58
N ASP A 70 3.08 -25.62 -20.63
CA ASP A 70 3.19 -25.18 -22.03
C ASP A 70 1.85 -24.68 -22.64
N ASP A 71 0.76 -24.64 -21.86
CA ASP A 71 -0.51 -24.07 -22.33
C ASP A 71 -0.59 -22.58 -21.94
N PRO A 72 -0.54 -21.63 -22.89
CA PRO A 72 -0.68 -20.20 -22.60
C PRO A 72 -1.99 -19.85 -21.87
N LEU A 73 -3.02 -20.69 -21.99
CA LEU A 73 -4.30 -20.53 -21.30
C LEU A 73 -4.28 -21.01 -19.84
N LEU A 74 -3.19 -21.62 -19.39
CA LEU A 74 -2.97 -22.01 -17.99
C LEU A 74 -1.77 -21.28 -17.37
N SER A 75 -1.32 -20.20 -18.02
CA SER A 75 -0.23 -19.35 -17.53
C SER A 75 -0.72 -18.40 -16.41
N PRO A 76 0.08 -18.16 -15.36
CA PRO A 76 -0.19 -17.11 -14.35
C PRO A 76 -0.35 -15.70 -14.92
N THR A 77 0.13 -15.45 -16.14
CA THR A 77 0.00 -14.15 -16.83
C THR A 77 -1.31 -14.01 -17.61
N LEU A 78 -2.12 -15.08 -17.74
CA LEU A 78 -3.33 -15.07 -18.56
C LEU A 78 -4.30 -13.96 -18.14
N ARG A 79 -4.46 -13.77 -16.83
CA ARG A 79 -5.36 -12.74 -16.32
C ARG A 79 -4.95 -11.34 -16.77
N GLN A 80 -3.64 -11.03 -16.74
CA GLN A 80 -3.14 -9.75 -17.22
C GLN A 80 -3.47 -9.56 -18.72
N VAL A 81 -3.29 -10.60 -19.53
CA VAL A 81 -3.65 -10.57 -20.97
C VAL A 81 -5.13 -10.25 -21.14
N PHE A 82 -6.01 -10.86 -20.34
CA PHE A 82 -7.45 -10.59 -20.40
C PHE A 82 -7.81 -9.17 -19.95
N GLU A 83 -7.19 -8.65 -18.89
CA GLU A 83 -7.40 -7.26 -18.45
C GLU A 83 -6.91 -6.25 -19.50
N GLU A 84 -5.80 -6.53 -20.18
CA GLU A 84 -5.32 -5.72 -21.30
C GLU A 84 -6.30 -5.74 -22.49
N MET A 85 -6.85 -6.92 -22.83
CA MET A 85 -7.88 -7.04 -23.88
C MET A 85 -9.17 -6.30 -23.50
N LEU A 86 -9.55 -6.32 -22.22
CA LEU A 86 -10.70 -5.58 -21.70
C LEU A 86 -10.50 -4.06 -21.83
N LEU A 87 -9.29 -3.57 -21.57
CA LEU A 87 -8.94 -2.18 -21.77
C LEU A 87 -9.01 -1.79 -23.26
N GLU A 88 -8.50 -2.64 -24.15
CA GLU A 88 -8.53 -2.42 -25.61
C GLU A 88 -9.96 -2.46 -26.18
N ALA A 89 -10.81 -3.37 -25.68
CA ALA A 89 -12.22 -3.45 -26.09
C ALA A 89 -13.05 -2.21 -25.70
N GLY A 90 -12.55 -1.45 -24.72
CA GLY A 90 -13.15 -0.23 -24.19
C GLY A 90 -14.49 -0.44 -23.49
N GLU A 91 -15.12 0.66 -23.12
CA GLU A 91 -16.43 0.65 -22.46
C GLU A 91 -17.52 0.08 -23.37
N ALA A 92 -18.36 -0.80 -22.81
CA ALA A 92 -19.51 -1.39 -23.46
C ALA A 92 -20.75 -1.21 -22.58
N GLY A 93 -21.89 -0.86 -23.20
CA GLY A 93 -23.15 -0.62 -22.48
C GLY A 93 -23.81 -1.90 -21.95
N ASP A 94 -23.39 -3.08 -22.44
CA ASP A 94 -23.92 -4.37 -22.05
C ASP A 94 -22.86 -5.50 -22.22
N PRO A 95 -23.01 -6.63 -21.50
CA PRO A 95 -22.06 -7.73 -21.57
C PRO A 95 -21.97 -8.42 -22.94
N ALA A 96 -23.04 -8.45 -23.74
CA ALA A 96 -23.03 -9.13 -25.03
C ALA A 96 -22.17 -8.35 -26.04
N THR A 97 -22.32 -7.03 -26.09
CA THR A 97 -21.46 -6.15 -26.89
C THR A 97 -19.99 -6.29 -26.48
N LEU A 98 -19.71 -6.38 -25.18
CA LEU A 98 -18.34 -6.57 -24.68
C LEU A 98 -17.74 -7.90 -25.15
N LYS A 99 -18.48 -9.01 -25.03
CA LYS A 99 -18.04 -10.33 -25.51
C LYS A 99 -17.78 -10.31 -27.01
N GLN A 100 -18.63 -9.67 -27.80
CA GLN A 100 -18.42 -9.56 -29.25
C GLN A 100 -17.10 -8.82 -29.58
N ARG A 101 -16.80 -7.73 -28.89
CA ARG A 101 -15.53 -7.00 -29.09
C ARG A 101 -14.33 -7.82 -28.67
N LEU A 102 -14.38 -8.46 -27.51
CA LEU A 102 -13.28 -9.28 -26.99
C LEU A 102 -12.97 -10.48 -27.88
N THR A 103 -14.00 -11.18 -28.36
CA THR A 103 -13.84 -12.33 -29.24
C THR A 103 -13.22 -11.96 -30.59
N ALA A 104 -13.45 -10.73 -31.08
CA ALA A 104 -12.79 -10.20 -32.27
C ALA A 104 -11.28 -9.96 -32.07
N LEU A 105 -10.82 -9.72 -30.84
CA LEU A 105 -9.40 -9.53 -30.51
C LEU A 105 -8.64 -10.86 -30.34
N VAL A 106 -9.33 -11.97 -30.05
CA VAL A 106 -8.72 -13.28 -29.75
C VAL A 106 -7.74 -13.76 -30.84
N PRO A 107 -8.05 -13.72 -32.15
CA PRO A 107 -7.15 -14.21 -33.19
C PRO A 107 -5.82 -13.45 -33.29
N GLY A 108 -5.78 -12.19 -32.84
CA GLY A 108 -4.55 -11.39 -32.79
C GLY A 108 -3.72 -11.63 -31.53
N ARG A 109 -4.29 -12.27 -30.51
CA ARG A 109 -3.68 -12.44 -29.19
C ARG A 109 -3.24 -13.87 -28.89
N PHE A 110 -3.88 -14.86 -29.50
CA PHE A 110 -3.62 -16.28 -29.26
C PHE A 110 -3.29 -17.03 -30.56
N PRO A 111 -2.45 -18.09 -30.50
CA PRO A 111 -2.17 -18.96 -31.63
C PRO A 111 -3.47 -19.56 -32.23
N PRO A 112 -3.53 -19.82 -33.55
CA PRO A 112 -4.73 -20.34 -34.21
C PRO A 112 -5.32 -21.61 -33.55
N GLY A 113 -4.47 -22.51 -33.05
CA GLY A 113 -4.90 -23.74 -32.38
C GLY A 113 -5.57 -23.53 -31.01
N LEU A 114 -5.49 -22.33 -30.44
CA LEU A 114 -6.07 -21.98 -29.14
C LEU A 114 -7.27 -21.05 -29.24
N VAL A 115 -7.56 -20.47 -30.42
CA VAL A 115 -8.61 -19.46 -30.59
C VAL A 115 -9.94 -19.91 -30.02
N THR A 116 -10.41 -21.12 -30.35
CA THR A 116 -11.70 -21.63 -29.83
C THR A 116 -11.73 -21.72 -28.31
N ARG A 117 -10.64 -22.20 -27.68
CA ARG A 117 -10.55 -22.29 -26.21
C ARG A 117 -10.44 -20.92 -25.56
N ALA A 118 -9.64 -20.02 -26.15
CA ALA A 118 -9.46 -18.66 -25.68
C ALA A 118 -10.75 -17.84 -25.78
N THR A 119 -11.52 -17.98 -26.88
CA THR A 119 -12.85 -17.38 -27.05
C THR A 119 -13.80 -17.85 -25.95
N ALA A 120 -13.90 -19.16 -25.72
CA ALA A 120 -14.77 -19.69 -24.66
C ALA A 120 -14.34 -19.19 -23.26
N LEU A 121 -13.04 -19.06 -23.02
CA LEU A 121 -12.51 -18.63 -21.72
C LEU A 121 -12.70 -17.13 -21.48
N ILE A 122 -12.51 -16.27 -22.48
CA ILE A 122 -12.76 -14.82 -22.34
C ILE A 122 -14.24 -14.51 -22.17
N GLU A 123 -15.14 -15.26 -22.82
CA GLU A 123 -16.58 -15.13 -22.62
C GLU A 123 -16.98 -15.50 -21.18
N ARG A 124 -16.47 -16.62 -20.65
CA ARG A 124 -16.65 -16.99 -19.23
C ARG A 124 -16.02 -15.97 -18.29
N TYR A 125 -14.90 -15.35 -18.68
CA TYR A 125 -14.29 -14.29 -17.90
C TYR A 125 -15.19 -13.05 -17.79
N VAL A 126 -15.89 -12.68 -18.86
CA VAL A 126 -16.91 -11.62 -18.81
C VAL A 126 -18.06 -12.01 -17.89
N ASP A 127 -18.59 -13.24 -18.00
CA ASP A 127 -19.67 -13.73 -17.12
C ASP A 127 -19.25 -13.72 -15.65
N TYR A 128 -18.02 -14.14 -15.37
CA TYR A 128 -17.40 -14.06 -14.05
C TYR A 128 -17.41 -12.61 -13.52
N ARG A 129 -16.99 -11.62 -14.33
CA ARG A 129 -16.97 -10.21 -13.91
C ARG A 129 -18.37 -9.66 -13.66
N VAL A 130 -19.36 -10.04 -14.48
CA VAL A 130 -20.77 -9.69 -14.26
C VAL A 130 -21.28 -10.28 -12.94
N ALA A 131 -21.01 -11.57 -12.69
CA ALA A 131 -21.39 -12.23 -11.45
C ALA A 131 -20.71 -11.60 -10.22
N LEU A 132 -19.44 -11.21 -10.37
CA LEU A 132 -18.69 -10.50 -9.32
C LEU A 132 -19.30 -9.13 -9.01
N GLY A 133 -19.76 -8.40 -10.02
CA GLY A 133 -20.47 -7.12 -9.86
C GLY A 133 -21.82 -7.25 -9.12
N GLY A 134 -22.38 -8.46 -9.04
CA GLY A 134 -23.57 -8.76 -8.26
C GLY A 134 -23.30 -9.01 -6.77
N LEU A 135 -22.04 -9.11 -6.34
CA LEU A 135 -21.71 -9.27 -4.92
C LEU A 135 -21.87 -7.94 -4.19
N ALA A 136 -22.64 -7.94 -3.10
CA ALA A 136 -22.78 -6.76 -2.26
C ALA A 136 -21.46 -6.47 -1.52
N PRO A 137 -20.97 -5.21 -1.53
CA PRO A 137 -19.84 -4.85 -0.70
C PRO A 137 -20.19 -4.98 0.80
N PRO A 138 -19.22 -5.32 1.67
CA PRO A 138 -19.46 -5.36 3.10
C PRO A 138 -19.81 -3.95 3.60
N ALA A 139 -20.76 -3.87 4.53
CA ALA A 139 -21.17 -2.60 5.14
C ALA A 139 -20.01 -1.96 5.94
N ASP A 140 -19.21 -2.79 6.61
CA ASP A 140 -17.96 -2.38 7.25
C ASP A 140 -16.79 -3.20 6.65
N PRO A 141 -15.92 -2.58 5.84
CA PRO A 141 -14.71 -3.22 5.31
C PRO A 141 -13.69 -3.62 6.39
N GLN A 142 -13.84 -3.13 7.64
CA GLN A 142 -12.99 -3.43 8.78
C GLN A 142 -13.56 -4.52 9.69
N ASP A 143 -14.71 -5.09 9.36
CA ASP A 143 -15.25 -6.27 10.04
C ASP A 143 -14.67 -7.55 9.41
N PRO A 144 -13.84 -8.34 10.16
CA PRO A 144 -13.30 -9.58 9.63
C PRO A 144 -14.36 -10.61 9.21
N ARG A 145 -15.55 -10.63 9.85
CA ARG A 145 -16.62 -11.57 9.46
C ARG A 145 -17.24 -11.18 8.11
N ALA A 146 -17.47 -9.89 7.91
CA ALA A 146 -17.99 -9.36 6.65
C ALA A 146 -17.00 -9.61 5.51
N LEU A 147 -15.70 -9.37 5.75
CA LEU A 147 -14.64 -9.64 4.78
C LEU A 147 -14.55 -11.13 4.43
N ARG A 148 -14.57 -12.03 5.43
CA ARG A 148 -14.57 -13.49 5.21
C ARG A 148 -15.73 -13.91 4.32
N THR A 149 -16.94 -13.44 4.63
CA THR A 149 -18.16 -13.76 3.86
C THR A 149 -18.03 -13.31 2.40
N LEU A 150 -17.48 -12.10 2.17
CA LEU A 150 -17.23 -11.60 0.82
C LEU A 150 -16.21 -12.47 0.07
N LEU A 151 -15.09 -12.82 0.70
CA LEU A 151 -14.05 -13.65 0.07
C LEU A 151 -14.57 -15.05 -0.27
N GLU A 152 -15.36 -15.67 0.59
CA GLU A 152 -16.03 -16.94 0.32
C GLU A 152 -17.03 -16.82 -0.85
N ALA A 153 -17.80 -15.73 -0.91
CA ALA A 153 -18.71 -15.48 -2.03
C ALA A 153 -17.95 -15.31 -3.36
N ARG A 154 -16.84 -14.56 -3.35
CA ARG A 154 -15.93 -14.40 -4.50
C ARG A 154 -15.38 -15.75 -4.94
N GLN A 155 -14.94 -16.58 -3.99
CA GLN A 155 -14.41 -17.91 -4.27
C GLN A 155 -15.46 -18.81 -4.93
N ARG A 156 -16.69 -18.85 -4.40
CA ARG A 156 -17.80 -19.60 -5.03
C ARG A 156 -18.12 -19.11 -6.43
N VAL A 157 -18.01 -17.80 -6.70
CA VAL A 157 -18.18 -17.27 -8.06
C VAL A 157 -17.07 -17.78 -8.98
N ARG A 158 -15.81 -17.78 -8.54
CA ARG A 158 -14.68 -18.31 -9.34
C ARG A 158 -14.86 -19.80 -9.66
N GLU A 159 -15.19 -20.63 -8.67
CA GLU A 159 -15.37 -22.09 -8.82
C GLU A 159 -16.52 -22.47 -9.75
N ARG A 160 -17.52 -21.59 -9.91
CA ARG A 160 -18.63 -21.81 -10.87
C ARG A 160 -18.25 -21.53 -12.32
N HIS A 161 -17.22 -20.72 -12.57
CA HIS A 161 -16.87 -20.24 -13.91
C HIS A 161 -15.61 -20.89 -14.48
N PHE A 162 -14.72 -21.41 -13.61
CA PHE A 162 -13.40 -21.89 -14.01
C PHE A 162 -13.13 -23.29 -13.46
N SER A 163 -12.41 -24.11 -14.23
CA SER A 163 -11.87 -25.36 -13.72
C SER A 163 -10.77 -25.08 -12.67
N PRO A 164 -10.34 -26.07 -11.87
CA PRO A 164 -9.23 -25.90 -10.93
C PRO A 164 -7.96 -25.37 -11.61
N GLU A 165 -7.60 -25.88 -12.79
CA GLU A 165 -6.42 -25.44 -13.53
C GLU A 165 -6.55 -24.00 -14.05
N GLU A 166 -7.73 -23.63 -14.54
CA GLU A 166 -8.02 -22.26 -14.98
C GLU A 166 -8.06 -21.29 -13.80
N TYR A 167 -8.58 -21.74 -12.65
CA TYR A 167 -8.56 -20.97 -11.41
C TYR A 167 -7.13 -20.67 -10.98
N ASP A 168 -6.26 -21.67 -10.96
CA ASP A 168 -4.87 -21.51 -10.55
C ASP A 168 -4.16 -20.51 -11.45
N ALA A 169 -4.34 -20.63 -12.77
CA ALA A 169 -3.78 -19.71 -13.76
C ALA A 169 -4.26 -18.25 -13.59
N LEU A 170 -5.52 -18.04 -13.20
CA LEU A 170 -6.12 -16.71 -13.12
C LEU A 170 -6.01 -16.06 -11.72
N PHE A 171 -5.93 -16.85 -10.65
CA PHE A 171 -6.16 -16.37 -9.28
C PHE A 171 -5.18 -16.86 -8.22
N ALA A 172 -4.33 -17.88 -8.49
CA ALA A 172 -3.44 -18.43 -7.46
C ALA A 172 -2.50 -17.38 -6.85
N GLN A 173 -2.08 -16.40 -7.64
CA GLN A 173 -1.20 -15.31 -7.17
C GLN A 173 -1.92 -14.32 -6.24
N GLU A 174 -3.25 -14.19 -6.31
CA GLU A 174 -4.00 -13.26 -5.44
C GLU A 174 -4.47 -13.93 -4.14
N ALA A 175 -4.66 -15.25 -4.16
CA ALA A 175 -5.25 -15.96 -3.03
C ALA A 175 -4.44 -15.83 -1.71
N PRO A 176 -3.09 -15.86 -1.71
CA PRO A 176 -2.30 -15.60 -0.51
C PRO A 176 -2.55 -14.20 0.07
N LEU A 177 -2.62 -13.18 -0.78
CA LEU A 177 -2.85 -11.81 -0.33
C LEU A 177 -4.25 -11.63 0.29
N ASP A 178 -5.29 -12.23 -0.30
CA ASP A 178 -6.65 -12.22 0.25
C ASP A 178 -6.68 -12.88 1.64
N ARG A 179 -6.08 -14.07 1.78
CA ARG A 179 -6.00 -14.80 3.06
C ARG A 179 -5.22 -14.03 4.13
N TYR A 180 -4.04 -13.52 3.77
CA TYR A 180 -3.22 -12.72 4.66
C TYR A 180 -3.97 -11.47 5.14
N THR A 181 -4.66 -10.77 4.24
CA THR A 181 -5.41 -9.55 4.57
C THR A 181 -6.51 -9.84 5.59
N LEU A 182 -7.25 -10.93 5.39
CA LEU A 182 -8.25 -11.40 6.34
C LEU A 182 -7.62 -11.81 7.69
N ALA A 183 -6.58 -12.66 7.67
CA ALA A 183 -5.90 -13.13 8.87
C ALA A 183 -5.36 -11.97 9.71
N ARG A 184 -4.75 -10.99 9.06
CA ARG A 184 -4.24 -9.78 9.70
C ARG A 184 -5.34 -9.02 10.44
N LEU A 185 -6.49 -8.80 9.80
CA LEU A 185 -7.62 -8.11 10.41
C LEU A 185 -8.19 -8.88 11.60
N GLU A 186 -8.28 -10.22 11.48
CA GLU A 186 -8.72 -11.10 12.57
C GLU A 186 -7.79 -11.03 13.77
N ILE A 187 -6.47 -11.09 13.53
CA ILE A 187 -5.45 -10.99 14.58
C ILE A 187 -5.50 -9.62 15.28
N GLU A 188 -5.59 -8.53 14.52
CA GLU A 188 -5.65 -7.18 15.06
C GLU A 188 -6.90 -6.97 15.94
N ARG A 189 -8.05 -7.52 15.53
CA ARG A 189 -9.32 -7.42 16.24
C ARG A 189 -9.51 -8.45 17.35
N ASN A 190 -8.63 -9.42 17.47
CA ASN A 190 -8.72 -10.43 18.52
C ASN A 190 -8.37 -9.83 19.89
N ALA A 191 -9.38 -9.66 20.75
CA ALA A 191 -9.20 -9.14 22.11
C ALA A 191 -8.54 -10.15 23.08
N GLY A 192 -8.51 -11.44 22.71
CA GLY A 192 -7.87 -12.49 23.50
C GLY A 192 -6.36 -12.61 23.30
N LEU A 193 -5.77 -11.88 22.35
CA LEU A 193 -4.33 -11.89 22.10
C LEU A 193 -3.65 -10.69 22.76
N THR A 194 -2.57 -10.97 23.49
CA THR A 194 -1.62 -9.94 23.95
C THR A 194 -0.91 -9.28 22.76
N PRO A 195 -0.32 -8.08 22.93
CA PRO A 195 0.45 -7.43 21.86
C PRO A 195 1.57 -8.32 21.28
N ALA A 196 2.29 -9.05 22.13
CA ALA A 196 3.35 -9.96 21.70
C ALA A 196 2.80 -11.15 20.89
N GLN A 197 1.67 -11.72 21.30
CA GLN A 197 1.01 -12.81 20.56
C GLN A 197 0.46 -12.32 19.21
N LYS A 198 -0.13 -11.12 19.16
CA LYS A 198 -0.54 -10.50 17.88
C LYS A 198 0.63 -10.35 16.94
N GLN A 199 1.76 -9.81 17.43
CA GLN A 199 2.95 -9.64 16.62
C GLN A 199 3.50 -10.96 16.09
N ALA A 200 3.49 -12.03 16.92
CA ALA A 200 3.90 -13.36 16.48
C ALA A 200 2.97 -13.94 15.41
N ALA A 201 1.65 -13.88 15.62
CA ALA A 201 0.66 -14.36 14.66
C ALA A 201 0.70 -13.57 13.34
N LEU A 202 0.96 -12.26 13.39
CA LEU A 202 1.13 -11.43 12.19
C LEU A 202 2.34 -11.86 11.37
N ARG A 203 3.48 -12.15 12.02
CA ARG A 203 4.68 -12.64 11.33
C ARG A 203 4.44 -14.01 10.69
N GLU A 204 3.72 -14.89 11.36
CA GLU A 204 3.34 -16.20 10.82
C GLU A 204 2.45 -16.05 9.58
N ALA A 205 1.42 -15.20 9.65
CA ALA A 205 0.54 -14.91 8.53
C ALA A 205 1.28 -14.28 7.34
N GLU A 206 2.27 -13.40 7.59
CA GLU A 206 3.13 -12.85 6.53
C GLU A 206 3.95 -13.93 5.82
N GLY A 207 4.28 -15.03 6.51
CA GLY A 207 5.01 -16.16 5.95
C GLY A 207 4.28 -16.88 4.82
N GLU A 208 2.94 -16.72 4.70
CA GLU A 208 2.16 -17.26 3.59
C GLU A 208 2.37 -16.50 2.26
N LEU A 209 2.92 -15.27 2.32
CA LEU A 209 3.15 -14.44 1.14
C LEU A 209 4.45 -14.80 0.42
N GLY A 210 4.44 -14.61 -0.90
CA GLY A 210 5.64 -14.77 -1.72
C GLY A 210 6.76 -13.80 -1.33
N GLU A 211 8.00 -14.14 -1.65
CA GLU A 211 9.16 -13.31 -1.29
C GLU A 211 9.07 -11.89 -1.88
N ALA A 212 8.67 -11.77 -3.15
CA ALA A 212 8.51 -10.48 -3.81
C ALA A 212 7.44 -9.61 -3.13
N GLU A 213 6.32 -10.21 -2.70
CA GLU A 213 5.24 -9.52 -2.01
C GLU A 213 5.68 -9.06 -0.62
N ARG A 214 6.35 -9.94 0.15
CA ARG A 214 6.93 -9.59 1.45
C ARG A 214 7.93 -8.45 1.32
N ALA A 215 8.80 -8.49 0.31
CA ALA A 215 9.79 -7.43 0.06
C ALA A 215 9.11 -6.10 -0.28
N ALA A 216 8.14 -6.09 -1.20
CA ALA A 216 7.39 -4.90 -1.57
C ALA A 216 6.66 -4.28 -0.37
N ARG A 217 6.05 -5.12 0.47
CA ARG A 217 5.38 -4.68 1.70
C ARG A 217 6.36 -4.10 2.72
N SER A 218 7.46 -4.80 2.98
CA SER A 218 8.51 -4.33 3.90
C SER A 218 9.06 -2.98 3.46
N ALA A 219 9.29 -2.79 2.16
CA ALA A 219 9.74 -1.51 1.63
C ALA A 219 8.69 -0.40 1.84
N ALA A 220 7.41 -0.68 1.62
CA ALA A 220 6.33 0.29 1.78
C ALA A 220 6.18 0.78 3.24
N VAL A 221 6.44 -0.07 4.23
CA VAL A 221 6.31 0.27 5.66
C VAL A 221 7.65 0.55 6.36
N ALA A 222 8.76 0.61 5.62
CA ALA A 222 10.09 0.78 6.21
C ALA A 222 10.19 2.03 7.09
N HIS A 223 9.58 3.14 6.67
CA HIS A 223 9.54 4.39 7.42
C HIS A 223 8.83 4.26 8.78
N VAL A 224 7.74 3.48 8.85
CA VAL A 224 7.01 3.21 10.10
C VAL A 224 7.88 2.40 11.05
N ALA A 225 8.56 1.37 10.53
CA ALA A 225 9.46 0.54 11.32
C ALA A 225 10.62 1.34 11.90
N VAL A 226 11.22 2.23 11.10
CA VAL A 226 12.28 3.15 11.55
C VAL A 226 11.77 4.08 12.64
N ALA A 227 10.62 4.72 12.46
CA ALA A 227 10.04 5.62 13.46
C ALA A 227 9.75 4.90 14.79
N ALA A 228 9.20 3.68 14.73
CA ALA A 228 8.96 2.85 15.91
C ALA A 228 10.27 2.45 16.62
N GLN A 229 11.32 2.12 15.86
CA GLN A 229 12.63 1.83 16.44
C GLN A 229 13.24 3.06 17.11
N THR A 230 13.15 4.24 16.48
CA THR A 230 13.60 5.50 17.10
C THR A 230 12.88 5.75 18.42
N ALA A 231 11.55 5.64 18.46
CA ALA A 231 10.78 5.81 19.68
C ALA A 231 11.17 4.80 20.79
N ALA A 232 11.48 3.56 20.41
CA ALA A 232 11.97 2.56 21.35
C ALA A 232 13.36 2.93 21.92
N PHE A 233 14.27 3.44 21.08
CA PHE A 233 15.57 3.92 21.53
C PHE A 233 15.47 5.11 22.48
N GLU A 234 14.53 6.03 22.24
CA GLU A 234 14.27 7.14 23.17
C GLU A 234 13.74 6.64 24.52
N ALA A 235 12.75 5.74 24.49
CA ALA A 235 12.17 5.20 25.72
C ALA A 235 13.18 4.40 26.57
N GLN A 236 14.17 3.78 25.92
CA GLN A 236 15.21 2.99 26.57
C GLN A 236 16.47 3.80 26.93
N GLY A 237 16.59 5.04 26.45
CA GLY A 237 17.81 5.83 26.60
C GLY A 237 19.02 5.20 25.90
N THR A 238 18.80 4.51 24.78
CA THR A 238 19.86 3.82 24.02
C THR A 238 20.89 4.83 23.49
N SER A 239 22.18 4.57 23.68
CA SER A 239 23.26 5.46 23.24
C SER A 239 23.41 5.49 21.71
N ASP A 240 23.89 6.60 21.16
CA ASP A 240 24.05 6.79 19.70
C ASP A 240 24.91 5.71 19.05
N SER A 241 25.97 5.26 19.73
CA SER A 241 26.84 4.17 19.27
C SER A 241 26.08 2.84 19.12
N GLU A 242 25.19 2.55 20.06
CA GLU A 242 24.38 1.34 20.07
C GLU A 242 23.24 1.45 19.04
N ARG A 243 22.58 2.60 18.96
CA ARG A 243 21.60 2.89 17.89
C ARG A 243 22.22 2.67 16.51
N TYR A 244 23.41 3.20 16.27
CA TYR A 244 24.15 3.01 15.02
C TYR A 244 24.47 1.55 14.75
N ALA A 245 25.01 0.82 15.74
CA ALA A 245 25.36 -0.58 15.58
C ALA A 245 24.15 -1.45 15.23
N GLN A 246 23.01 -1.26 15.93
CA GLN A 246 21.77 -1.98 15.66
C GLN A 246 21.21 -1.65 14.27
N ARG A 247 21.14 -0.36 13.90
CA ARG A 247 20.66 0.06 12.58
C ARG A 247 21.58 -0.41 11.45
N ARG A 248 22.90 -0.42 11.67
CA ARG A 248 23.88 -0.94 10.68
C ARG A 248 23.65 -2.42 10.42
N ALA A 249 23.40 -3.21 11.47
CA ALA A 249 23.11 -4.63 11.34
C ALA A 249 21.80 -4.88 10.58
N GLN A 250 20.80 -4.02 10.75
CA GLN A 250 19.46 -4.21 10.16
C GLN A 250 19.29 -3.60 8.76
N TYR A 251 19.79 -2.39 8.54
CA TYR A 251 19.53 -1.57 7.35
C TYR A 251 20.79 -1.30 6.52
N GLY A 252 21.96 -1.73 7.00
CA GLY A 252 23.24 -1.41 6.38
C GLY A 252 23.81 -0.07 6.84
N ASP A 253 25.08 0.12 6.48
CA ASP A 253 25.95 1.18 7.00
C ASP A 253 25.55 2.59 6.52
N ASP A 254 25.17 2.73 5.25
CA ASP A 254 24.71 4.01 4.69
C ASP A 254 23.41 4.48 5.34
N ALA A 255 22.42 3.59 5.48
CA ALA A 255 21.16 3.90 6.13
C ALA A 255 21.37 4.26 7.61
N ALA A 256 22.23 3.52 8.33
CA ALA A 256 22.56 3.81 9.72
C ALA A 256 23.15 5.22 9.90
N ARG A 257 24.05 5.66 9.00
CA ARG A 257 24.58 7.03 9.01
C ARG A 257 23.51 8.10 8.78
N GLN A 258 22.64 7.89 7.79
CA GLN A 258 21.58 8.85 7.49
C GLN A 258 20.60 8.97 8.67
N LEU A 259 20.26 7.84 9.29
CA LEU A 259 19.39 7.83 10.47
C LEU A 259 20.06 8.45 11.71
N ALA A 260 21.35 8.23 11.93
CA ALA A 260 22.08 8.90 13.01
C ALA A 260 22.12 10.42 12.83
N ARG A 261 22.31 10.88 11.59
CA ARG A 261 22.22 12.31 11.26
C ARG A 261 20.82 12.86 11.53
N LEU A 262 19.78 12.13 11.13
CA LEU A 262 18.40 12.53 11.37
C LEU A 262 18.08 12.64 12.87
N ASP A 263 18.56 11.68 13.68
CA ASP A 263 18.40 11.73 15.15
C ASP A 263 19.07 12.99 15.73
N GLN A 264 20.28 13.34 15.25
CA GLN A 264 20.97 14.55 15.70
C GLN A 264 20.22 15.83 15.30
N GLU A 265 19.76 15.91 14.05
CA GLU A 265 18.98 17.04 13.55
C GLU A 265 17.67 17.22 14.35
N GLU A 266 17.01 16.12 14.72
CA GLU A 266 15.81 16.14 15.57
C GLU A 266 16.14 16.56 17.01
N HIS A 267 17.22 16.06 17.61
CA HIS A 267 17.62 16.46 18.96
C HIS A 267 17.96 17.97 19.02
N ASP A 268 18.71 18.48 18.04
CA ASP A 268 19.04 19.89 17.93
C ASP A 268 17.79 20.76 17.71
N TRP A 269 16.84 20.27 16.91
CA TRP A 269 15.53 20.91 16.75
C TRP A 269 14.75 20.97 18.07
N GLN A 270 14.65 19.85 18.79
CA GLN A 270 13.94 19.77 20.07
C GLN A 270 14.59 20.63 21.16
N ALA A 271 15.92 20.72 21.19
CA ALA A 271 16.66 21.59 22.10
C ALA A 271 16.36 23.07 21.83
N ARG A 272 16.35 23.50 20.55
CA ARG A 272 15.97 24.86 20.15
C ARG A 272 14.51 25.17 20.50
N LEU A 273 13.59 24.23 20.28
CA LEU A 273 12.20 24.37 20.71
C LEU A 273 12.06 24.47 22.24
N ALA A 274 12.81 23.69 23.00
CA ALA A 274 12.81 23.75 24.46
C ALA A 274 13.31 25.11 24.97
N SER A 275 14.40 25.62 24.40
CA SER A 275 14.95 26.94 24.72
C SER A 275 13.94 28.04 24.43
N TYR A 276 13.27 27.99 23.27
CA TYR A 276 12.28 28.98 22.89
C TYR A 276 11.02 28.92 23.79
N ALA A 277 10.52 27.72 24.09
CA ALA A 277 9.38 27.53 25.00
C ALA A 277 9.70 28.01 26.42
N GLY A 278 10.92 27.77 26.91
CA GLY A 278 11.39 28.26 28.20
C GLY A 278 11.42 29.80 28.26
N ALA A 279 11.88 30.45 27.20
CA ALA A 279 11.85 31.91 27.09
C ALA A 279 10.43 32.47 27.06
N GLN A 280 9.49 31.81 26.37
CA GLN A 280 8.07 32.22 26.37
C GLN A 280 7.43 32.13 27.75
N ALA A 281 7.85 31.19 28.59
CA ALA A 281 7.31 31.00 29.93
C ALA A 281 7.94 31.92 31.00
N ALA A 282 9.07 32.58 30.68
CA ALA A 282 9.76 33.46 31.61
C ALA A 282 9.00 34.77 31.84
N GLN A 283 8.80 35.16 33.10
CA GLN A 283 8.19 36.45 33.44
C GLN A 283 9.15 37.58 33.05
N GLY A 284 8.70 38.49 32.16
CA GLY A 284 9.46 39.67 31.74
C GLY A 284 9.99 39.64 30.31
N SER A 285 9.78 38.57 29.54
CA SER A 285 10.14 38.55 28.11
C SER A 285 9.19 39.43 27.28
N SER A 286 9.74 40.46 26.63
CA SER A 286 8.94 41.29 25.73
C SER A 286 8.62 40.56 24.41
N PRO A 287 7.51 40.87 23.74
CA PRO A 287 7.19 40.28 22.43
C PRO A 287 8.30 40.48 21.38
N GLU A 288 8.99 41.61 21.43
CA GLU A 288 10.12 41.94 20.54
C GLU A 288 11.33 41.03 20.78
N GLN A 289 11.66 40.76 22.06
CA GLN A 289 12.75 39.85 22.43
C GLN A 289 12.46 38.41 21.99
N LEU A 290 11.22 37.95 22.16
CA LEU A 290 10.79 36.62 21.71
C LEU A 290 10.84 36.49 20.19
N GLN A 291 10.49 37.55 19.45
CA GLN A 291 10.57 37.55 18.00
C GLN A 291 12.02 37.51 17.51
N GLN A 292 12.93 38.26 18.13
CA GLN A 292 14.36 38.21 17.83
C GLN A 292 14.94 36.82 18.13
N LEU A 293 14.61 36.23 19.28
CA LEU A 293 15.04 34.89 19.63
C LEU A 293 14.52 33.84 18.64
N ARG A 294 13.26 33.97 18.19
CA ARG A 294 12.68 33.10 17.16
C ARG A 294 13.47 33.18 15.84
N GLN A 295 13.91 34.37 15.44
CA GLN A 295 14.73 34.56 14.23
C GLN A 295 16.17 34.04 14.37
N GLN A 296 16.71 34.03 15.59
CA GLN A 296 18.04 33.49 15.87
C GLN A 296 18.06 31.96 15.92
N LEU A 297 17.02 31.35 16.50
CA LEU A 297 16.95 29.90 16.68
C LEU A 297 16.46 29.16 15.43
N PHE A 298 15.63 29.80 14.61
CA PHE A 298 14.92 29.11 13.53
C PHE A 298 15.07 29.83 12.19
N THR A 299 15.39 29.05 11.16
CA THR A 299 15.38 29.52 9.77
C THR A 299 13.97 29.98 9.34
N PRO A 300 13.84 30.81 8.28
CA PRO A 300 12.53 31.25 7.81
C PRO A 300 11.56 30.11 7.50
N GLN A 301 12.05 28.98 7.00
CA GLN A 301 11.25 27.78 6.72
C GLN A 301 10.82 27.08 8.01
N GLU A 302 11.73 26.93 8.96
CA GLU A 302 11.44 26.34 10.27
C GLU A 302 10.42 27.15 11.07
N GLN A 303 10.45 28.48 10.96
CA GLN A 303 9.51 29.36 11.67
C GLN A 303 8.04 29.06 11.33
N LEU A 304 7.75 28.54 10.13
CA LEU A 304 6.39 28.16 9.72
C LEU A 304 5.83 26.99 10.53
N ARG A 305 6.70 26.12 11.08
CA ARG A 305 6.31 24.93 11.85
C ARG A 305 6.49 25.07 13.37
N VAL A 306 7.15 26.11 13.86
CA VAL A 306 7.44 26.28 15.30
C VAL A 306 6.17 26.23 16.15
N ASP A 307 5.13 26.98 15.78
CA ASP A 307 3.92 27.06 16.61
C ASP A 307 3.17 25.72 16.67
N ALA A 308 3.10 25.00 15.55
CA ALA A 308 2.54 23.66 15.48
C ALA A 308 3.36 22.65 16.30
N ALA A 309 4.69 22.70 16.22
CA ALA A 309 5.58 21.84 16.99
C ALA A 309 5.47 22.09 18.50
N LEU A 310 5.38 23.35 18.93
CA LEU A 310 5.13 23.71 20.33
C LEU A 310 3.76 23.25 20.83
N ALA A 311 2.73 23.29 19.98
CA ALA A 311 1.41 22.76 20.31
C ALA A 311 1.43 21.23 20.45
N ALA A 312 2.07 20.52 19.53
CA ALA A 312 2.24 19.07 19.60
C ALA A 312 2.98 18.64 20.89
N ARG A 313 4.04 19.36 21.27
CA ARG A 313 4.78 19.11 22.51
C ARG A 313 3.94 19.30 23.79
N ARG A 314 3.04 20.28 23.79
CA ARG A 314 2.09 20.48 24.91
C ARG A 314 1.10 19.32 25.03
N LEU A 315 0.64 18.77 23.91
CA LEU A 315 -0.24 17.60 23.90
C LEU A 315 0.48 16.31 24.32
N ALA A 316 1.77 16.20 24.02
CA ALA A 316 2.61 15.05 24.39
C ALA A 316 3.07 15.04 25.86
N SER A 317 2.87 16.13 26.62
CA SER A 317 3.25 16.25 28.04
C SER A 317 2.00 16.13 28.94
N PRO A 318 1.64 14.94 29.44
CA PRO A 318 0.53 14.80 30.37
C PRO A 318 0.97 15.29 31.77
N GLY A 319 0.82 16.58 32.04
CA GLY A 319 1.18 17.14 33.34
C GLY A 319 1.00 18.65 33.54
N GLY A 320 0.73 19.42 32.49
CA GLY A 320 0.46 20.85 32.62
C GLY A 320 -1.01 21.14 32.89
N SER A 321 -1.46 21.05 34.14
CA SER A 321 -2.71 21.73 34.54
C SER A 321 -2.58 23.22 34.21
N PRO A 322 -3.58 23.87 33.58
CA PRO A 322 -3.63 25.32 33.58
C PRO A 322 -3.83 25.78 35.03
N ALA A 323 -2.81 26.41 35.59
CA ALA A 323 -3.00 27.25 36.76
C ALA A 323 -3.99 28.36 36.35
N ARG A 324 -4.99 28.55 37.21
CA ARG A 324 -6.14 29.46 37.06
C ARG A 324 -5.76 30.89 36.69
#